data_AF-W5MAM6-F1
#
_entry.id   AF-W5MAM6-F1
#
_cell.length_a   1.000
_cell.length_b   1.000
_cell.length_c   1.000
_cell.angle_alpha   90.00
_cell.angle_beta   90.00
_cell.angle_gamma   90.00
#
_symmetry.space_group_name_H-M   'P 1'
#
loop_
_entity.id
_entity.type
_entity.pdbx_description
1 polymer ?
#
loop_
_entity_poly.entity_id
_entity_poly.type
_entity_poly.pdbx_seq_one_letter_code
_entity_poly.pdbx_strand_id
1 'polypeptide(L)'
;MAAAGAEPGITADGSDDAFQLFYSEVKQIEKRDSVLTPKQQIERLTRPGSSYFNLNPFEVLQLDPEVTDDEIKKRFRQLSILVHPDKNQDDSERAQKAFEAVDKAYKLLLDSEQKKRAIDVIHAGKEYIEHTMKEKKKQLKKEGKSTIVEEDDPEMFRQAVYKQTMKLFAELEIKRKEREAKEMHERKRQREEEIEAQEKAKREREWNKNFEVPHPSKRKQGIEAELFL
;
A
#
# COMPACT_ATOMS: atom_id res chain seq x y z
N MET A 1 -52.95 65.39 16.47
CA MET A 1 -52.71 64.36 15.43
C MET A 1 -51.22 64.12 15.33
N ALA A 2 -50.80 62.85 15.40
CA ALA A 2 -49.58 62.18 14.86
C ALA A 2 -48.28 62.98 14.64
N ALA A 3 -47.05 62.47 14.76
CA ALA A 3 -46.38 61.26 15.23
C ALA A 3 -44.88 61.48 14.91
N ALA A 4 -43.95 61.09 15.79
CA ALA A 4 -42.54 60.76 15.53
C ALA A 4 -41.89 60.55 16.91
N GLY A 5 -41.39 59.39 17.35
CA GLY A 5 -40.70 58.35 16.59
C GLY A 5 -39.20 58.57 16.66
N ALA A 6 -38.60 58.44 17.85
CA ALA A 6 -37.16 58.49 18.06
C ALA A 6 -36.69 57.19 18.71
N GLU A 7 -36.02 56.33 17.94
CA GLU A 7 -35.23 55.23 18.47
C GLU A 7 -33.79 55.69 18.74
N PRO A 8 -33.19 55.36 19.89
CA PRO A 8 -31.76 55.48 20.08
C PRO A 8 -31.04 54.24 19.54
N GLY A 9 -30.11 54.50 18.60
CA GLY A 9 -29.29 53.52 17.91
C GLY A 9 -28.29 52.77 18.79
N ILE A 10 -27.99 51.57 18.30
CA ILE A 10 -27.13 50.52 18.84
C ILE A 10 -25.68 51.01 19.02
N THR A 11 -25.13 50.82 20.22
CA THR A 11 -23.73 51.09 20.58
C THR A 11 -22.80 50.05 19.96
N ALA A 12 -21.85 50.51 19.15
CA ALA A 12 -20.81 49.71 18.50
C ALA A 12 -19.58 49.51 19.41
N ASP A 13 -19.74 48.71 20.47
CA ASP A 13 -18.63 48.36 21.39
C ASP A 13 -18.55 46.85 21.71
N GLY A 14 -19.32 46.02 20.98
CA GLY A 14 -19.33 44.55 21.14
C GLY A 14 -18.71 43.77 19.97
N SER A 15 -18.30 44.43 18.90
CA SER A 15 -17.81 43.78 17.69
C SER A 15 -16.33 43.37 17.76
N ASP A 16 -15.52 44.09 18.54
CA ASP A 16 -14.08 43.81 18.63
C ASP A 16 -13.81 42.59 19.53
N ASP A 17 -14.54 42.45 20.64
CA ASP A 17 -14.47 41.26 21.51
C ASP A 17 -15.02 40.00 20.83
N ALA A 18 -16.10 40.11 20.05
CA ALA A 18 -16.65 39.01 19.28
C ALA A 18 -15.68 38.54 18.17
N PHE A 19 -14.93 39.47 17.58
CA PHE A 19 -13.91 39.16 16.57
C PHE A 19 -12.66 38.55 17.19
N GLN A 20 -12.22 39.01 18.36
CA GLN A 20 -11.12 38.40 19.13
C GLN A 20 -11.48 36.98 19.63
N LEU A 21 -12.73 36.75 20.04
CA LEU A 21 -13.25 35.43 20.38
C LEU A 21 -13.28 34.49 19.17
N PHE A 22 -13.77 34.95 18.03
CA PHE A 22 -13.74 34.19 16.77
C PHE A 22 -12.31 33.80 16.37
N TYR A 23 -11.35 34.73 16.45
CA TYR A 23 -9.94 34.44 16.17
C TYR A 23 -9.33 33.45 17.16
N SER A 24 -9.74 33.47 18.42
CA SER A 24 -9.30 32.51 19.42
C SER A 24 -9.89 31.11 19.19
N GLU A 25 -11.12 31.02 18.69
CA GLU A 25 -11.80 29.77 18.34
C GLU A 25 -11.25 29.15 17.04
N VAL A 26 -10.91 29.97 16.04
CA VAL A 26 -10.18 29.55 14.84
C VAL A 26 -8.77 29.06 15.18
N LYS A 27 -8.04 29.74 16.08
CA LYS A 27 -6.74 29.24 16.58
C LYS A 27 -6.86 27.94 17.38
N GLN A 28 -8.01 27.64 17.98
CA GLN A 28 -8.28 26.33 18.60
C GLN A 28 -8.73 25.27 17.59
N ILE A 29 -9.27 25.67 16.44
CA ILE A 29 -9.46 24.80 15.27
C ILE A 29 -8.09 24.47 14.65
N GLU A 30 -7.18 25.42 14.49
CA GLU A 30 -5.79 25.21 14.01
C GLU A 30 -4.90 24.44 14.99
N LYS A 31 -5.12 24.54 16.31
CA LYS A 31 -4.43 23.67 17.30
C LYS A 31 -4.95 22.22 17.28
N ARG A 32 -6.20 22.02 16.82
CA ARG A 32 -6.85 20.71 16.61
C ARG A 32 -6.60 20.12 15.20
N ASP A 33 -5.94 20.86 14.29
CA ASP A 33 -5.21 20.34 13.12
C ASP A 33 -3.98 19.47 13.50
N SER A 34 -3.96 18.99 14.74
CA SER A 34 -3.30 17.80 15.25
C SER A 34 -3.31 16.69 14.17
N VAL A 35 -2.20 16.30 13.56
CA VAL A 35 -0.84 16.25 14.10
C VAL A 35 0.21 16.75 13.10
N LEU A 36 -0.13 17.13 11.87
CA LEU A 36 0.84 17.53 10.85
C LEU A 36 0.15 18.37 9.75
N THR A 37 0.80 19.44 9.28
CA THR A 37 0.30 20.28 8.16
C THR A 37 0.20 19.47 6.86
N PRO A 38 -0.58 19.93 5.85
CA PRO A 38 -0.62 19.30 4.52
C PRO A 38 0.77 18.95 3.97
N LYS A 39 1.69 19.91 3.99
CA LYS A 39 3.07 19.74 3.53
C LYS A 39 3.83 18.69 4.34
N GLN A 40 3.66 18.68 5.67
CA GLN A 40 4.32 17.68 6.50
C GLN A 40 3.74 16.27 6.30
N GLN A 41 2.43 16.14 6.05
CA GLN A 41 1.83 14.84 5.72
C GLN A 41 2.35 14.29 4.40
N ILE A 42 2.46 15.16 3.39
CA ILE A 42 3.06 14.82 2.10
C ILE A 42 4.51 14.40 2.31
N GLU A 43 5.30 15.18 3.03
CA GLU A 43 6.71 14.86 3.34
C GLU A 43 6.83 13.50 4.05
N ARG A 44 6.03 13.24 5.09
CA ARG A 44 6.03 11.96 5.82
C ARG A 44 5.78 10.76 4.89
N LEU A 45 4.83 10.90 3.97
CA LEU A 45 4.40 9.81 3.08
C LEU A 45 5.29 9.67 1.84
N THR A 46 6.06 10.70 1.48
CA THR A 46 6.93 10.72 0.29
C THR A 46 8.42 10.77 0.59
N ARG A 47 8.82 10.84 1.87
CA ARG A 47 10.24 10.82 2.29
C ARG A 47 10.98 9.59 1.74
N PRO A 48 12.31 9.66 1.58
CA PRO A 48 13.12 8.49 1.29
C PRO A 48 12.84 7.36 2.29
N GLY A 49 12.65 6.14 1.78
CA GLY A 49 12.28 4.97 2.59
C GLY A 49 10.77 4.85 2.91
N SER A 50 9.94 5.79 2.44
CA SER A 50 8.47 5.70 2.54
C SER A 50 7.90 4.41 1.97
N SER A 51 8.55 3.81 0.97
CA SER A 51 8.18 2.49 0.42
C SER A 51 8.14 1.38 1.47
N TYR A 52 8.98 1.45 2.51
CA TYR A 52 8.96 0.50 3.62
C TYR A 52 7.98 0.94 4.70
N PHE A 53 7.99 2.23 5.08
CA PHE A 53 7.09 2.77 6.11
C PHE A 53 5.62 2.65 5.74
N ASN A 54 5.28 2.82 4.46
CA ASN A 54 3.91 2.77 3.98
C ASN A 54 3.39 1.34 3.77
N LEU A 55 4.19 0.30 4.08
CA LEU A 55 3.72 -1.09 4.05
C LEU A 55 2.75 -1.40 5.19
N ASN A 56 2.92 -0.73 6.34
CA ASN A 56 1.97 -0.84 7.44
C ASN A 56 0.81 0.17 7.24
N PRO A 57 -0.41 -0.29 6.95
CA PRO A 57 -1.54 0.59 6.66
C PRO A 57 -2.02 1.40 7.86
N PHE A 58 -1.86 0.88 9.08
CA PHE A 58 -2.20 1.60 10.32
C PHE A 58 -1.28 2.80 10.53
N GLU A 59 0.00 2.64 10.17
CA GLU A 59 0.99 3.70 10.22
C GLU A 59 0.79 4.78 9.16
N VAL A 60 0.33 4.39 7.96
CA VAL A 60 -0.07 5.36 6.94
C VAL A 60 -1.24 6.21 7.44
N LEU A 61 -2.26 5.59 8.05
CA LEU A 61 -3.44 6.32 8.53
C LEU A 61 -3.27 6.95 9.92
N GLN A 62 -2.14 6.72 10.59
CA GLN A 62 -1.87 7.17 11.96
C GLN A 62 -2.95 6.70 12.94
N LEU A 63 -3.20 5.39 12.92
CA LEU A 63 -4.22 4.72 13.72
C LEU A 63 -3.59 3.60 14.55
N ASP A 64 -4.14 3.36 15.73
CA ASP A 64 -3.81 2.18 16.49
C ASP A 64 -4.38 0.91 15.83
N PRO A 65 -3.79 -0.28 16.04
CA PRO A 65 -4.28 -1.53 15.45
C PRO A 65 -5.67 -1.96 15.95
N GLU A 66 -6.10 -1.45 17.11
CA GLU A 66 -7.35 -1.80 17.80
C GLU A 66 -8.53 -0.89 17.42
N VAL A 67 -8.36 -0.01 16.42
CA VAL A 67 -9.38 0.97 16.02
C VAL A 67 -10.55 0.35 15.27
N THR A 68 -11.69 1.04 15.36
CA THR A 68 -12.93 0.65 14.68
C THR A 68 -12.91 1.03 13.19
N ASP A 69 -13.73 0.36 12.39
CA ASP A 69 -13.85 0.65 10.95
C ASP A 69 -14.33 2.09 10.66
N ASP A 70 -15.12 2.66 11.58
CA ASP A 70 -15.61 4.03 11.45
C ASP A 70 -14.51 5.06 11.70
N GLU A 71 -13.58 4.78 12.63
CA GLU A 71 -12.38 5.60 12.84
C GLU A 71 -11.44 5.54 11.65
N ILE A 72 -11.28 4.36 11.04
CA ILE A 72 -10.51 4.17 9.80
C ILE A 72 -11.07 5.07 8.69
N LYS A 73 -12.39 5.03 8.46
CA LYS A 73 -13.07 5.89 7.47
C LYS A 73 -12.93 7.37 7.79
N LYS A 74 -12.97 7.75 9.07
CA LYS A 74 -12.83 9.15 9.49
C LYS A 74 -11.42 9.66 9.22
N ARG A 75 -10.38 8.91 9.60
CA ARG A 75 -8.99 9.28 9.36
C ARG A 75 -8.64 9.30 7.89
N PHE A 76 -9.12 8.34 7.11
CA PHE A 76 -8.96 8.34 5.66
C PHE A 76 -9.47 9.66 5.05
N ARG A 77 -10.71 10.04 5.35
CA ARG A 77 -11.30 11.30 4.84
C ARG A 77 -10.47 12.53 5.22
N GLN A 78 -10.01 12.61 6.48
CA GLN A 78 -9.17 13.71 6.95
C GLN A 78 -7.83 13.78 6.20
N LEU A 79 -7.11 12.66 6.13
CA LEU A 79 -5.81 12.61 5.46
C LEU A 79 -5.93 12.85 3.96
N SER A 80 -6.94 12.28 3.30
CA SER A 80 -7.20 12.50 1.88
C SER A 80 -7.38 13.96 1.53
N ILE A 81 -8.08 14.74 2.36
CA ILE A 81 -8.23 16.18 2.15
C ILE A 81 -6.90 16.91 2.32
N LEU A 82 -6.10 16.53 3.32
CA LEU A 82 -4.81 17.16 3.60
C LEU A 82 -3.80 16.93 2.47
N VAL A 83 -3.76 15.73 1.88
CA VAL A 83 -2.78 15.37 0.85
C VAL A 83 -3.31 15.44 -0.58
N HIS A 84 -4.53 15.92 -0.80
CA HIS A 84 -5.13 15.98 -2.14
C HIS A 84 -4.33 16.91 -3.08
N PRO A 85 -4.03 16.50 -4.33
CA PRO A 85 -3.25 17.31 -5.28
C PRO A 85 -3.90 18.67 -5.60
N ASP A 86 -5.24 18.73 -5.71
CA ASP A 86 -5.97 19.97 -5.97
C ASP A 86 -5.77 21.05 -4.90
N LYS A 87 -5.59 20.64 -3.63
CA LYS A 87 -5.33 21.57 -2.51
C LYS A 87 -3.85 21.88 -2.32
N ASN A 88 -2.97 21.11 -2.96
CA ASN A 88 -1.52 21.18 -2.83
C ASN A 88 -0.88 21.39 -4.22
N GLN A 89 -1.36 22.38 -4.96
CA GLN A 89 -0.98 22.60 -6.36
C GLN A 89 0.52 22.89 -6.54
N ASP A 90 1.14 23.54 -5.54
CA ASP A 90 2.59 23.81 -5.50
C ASP A 90 3.44 22.53 -5.51
N ASP A 91 2.86 21.39 -5.13
CA ASP A 91 3.54 20.11 -4.94
C ASP A 91 2.66 18.94 -5.38
N SER A 92 1.95 19.14 -6.49
CA SER A 92 0.90 18.22 -6.94
C SER A 92 1.42 16.79 -7.16
N GLU A 93 2.67 16.61 -7.58
CA GLU A 93 3.25 15.28 -7.79
C GLU A 93 3.47 14.51 -6.48
N ARG A 94 4.02 15.16 -5.44
CA ARG A 94 4.21 14.49 -4.14
C ARG A 94 2.87 14.33 -3.43
N ALA A 95 1.97 15.31 -3.55
CA ALA A 95 0.60 15.20 -3.06
C ALA A 95 -0.12 13.99 -3.66
N GLN A 96 -0.03 13.78 -4.97
CA GLN A 96 -0.59 12.60 -5.64
C GLN A 96 -0.03 11.30 -5.08
N LYS A 97 1.30 11.17 -4.94
CA LYS A 97 1.94 9.98 -4.35
C LYS A 97 1.51 9.74 -2.89
N ALA A 98 1.39 10.80 -2.10
CA ALA A 98 0.93 10.72 -0.72
C ALA A 98 -0.55 10.27 -0.66
N PHE A 99 -1.39 10.81 -1.54
CA PHE A 99 -2.79 10.42 -1.66
C PHE A 99 -2.93 8.93 -2.04
N GLU A 100 -2.15 8.46 -3.02
CA GLU A 100 -2.12 7.05 -3.41
C GLU A 100 -1.72 6.13 -2.26
N ALA A 101 -0.76 6.55 -1.42
CA ALA A 101 -0.38 5.78 -0.23
C ALA A 101 -1.54 5.67 0.78
N VAL A 102 -2.22 6.79 1.05
CA VAL A 102 -3.39 6.85 1.94
C VAL A 102 -4.55 6.00 1.41
N ASP A 103 -4.85 6.10 0.11
CA ASP A 103 -5.89 5.31 -0.55
C ASP A 103 -5.58 3.81 -0.55
N LYS A 104 -4.33 3.42 -0.84
CA LYS A 104 -3.90 2.02 -0.76
C LYS A 104 -4.04 1.46 0.65
N ALA A 105 -3.62 2.21 1.67
CA ALA A 105 -3.74 1.79 3.07
C ALA A 105 -5.20 1.60 3.47
N TYR A 106 -6.08 2.52 3.08
CA TYR A 106 -7.52 2.43 3.34
C TYR A 106 -8.15 1.21 2.66
N LYS A 107 -7.84 0.96 1.38
CA LYS A 107 -8.34 -0.20 0.63
C LYS A 107 -7.93 -1.53 1.26
N LEU A 108 -6.69 -1.62 1.76
CA LEU A 108 -6.20 -2.80 2.47
C LEU A 108 -6.99 -3.02 3.76
N LEU A 109 -7.24 -1.97 4.54
CA LEU A 109 -7.99 -2.09 5.80
C LEU A 109 -9.49 -2.30 5.61
N LEU A 110 -10.04 -1.98 4.45
CA LEU A 110 -11.45 -2.24 4.11
C LEU A 110 -11.70 -3.73 3.84
N ASP A 111 -10.69 -4.44 3.36
CA ASP A 111 -10.74 -5.89 3.20
C ASP A 111 -10.49 -6.57 4.56
N SER A 112 -11.48 -7.30 5.06
CA SER A 112 -11.43 -7.92 6.38
C SER A 112 -10.28 -8.92 6.52
N GLU A 113 -9.95 -9.65 5.46
CA GLU A 113 -8.87 -10.64 5.49
C GLU A 113 -7.51 -9.94 5.52
N GLN A 114 -7.33 -8.92 4.69
CA GLN A 114 -6.09 -8.14 4.66
C GLN A 114 -5.89 -7.33 5.94
N LYS A 115 -6.94 -6.72 6.50
CA LYS A 115 -6.93 -6.06 7.80
C LYS A 115 -6.47 -7.03 8.90
N LYS A 116 -7.06 -8.23 8.94
CA LYS A 116 -6.68 -9.26 9.91
C LYS A 116 -5.20 -9.63 9.78
N ARG A 117 -4.74 -9.90 8.55
CA ARG A 117 -3.32 -10.21 8.30
C ARG A 117 -2.38 -9.08 8.77
N ALA A 118 -2.75 -7.82 8.54
CA ALA A 118 -1.96 -6.69 9.01
C ALA A 118 -1.89 -6.64 10.55
N ILE A 119 -3.01 -6.88 11.24
CA ILE A 119 -3.06 -6.97 12.71
C ILE A 119 -2.20 -8.12 13.22
N ASP A 120 -2.29 -9.30 12.60
CA ASP A 120 -1.52 -10.49 12.97
C ASP A 120 0.00 -10.22 12.88
N VAL A 121 0.45 -9.46 11.87
CA VAL A 121 1.85 -9.05 11.74
C VAL A 121 2.28 -8.13 12.89
N ILE A 122 1.43 -7.19 13.29
CA ILE A 122 1.69 -6.26 14.39
C ILE A 122 1.78 -7.02 15.72
N HIS A 123 0.87 -7.97 15.95
CA HIS A 123 0.89 -8.85 17.12
C HIS A 123 2.16 -9.71 17.15
N ALA A 124 2.54 -10.32 16.03
CA ALA A 124 3.77 -11.11 15.93
C ALA A 124 5.03 -10.27 16.26
N GLY A 125 5.06 -9.01 15.82
CA GLY A 125 6.13 -8.07 16.16
C GLY A 125 6.22 -7.78 17.66
N LYS A 126 5.07 -7.55 18.29
CA LYS A 126 4.96 -7.33 19.75
C LYS A 126 5.39 -8.56 20.55
N GLU A 127 4.86 -9.73 20.21
CA GLU A 127 5.17 -11.00 20.88
C GLU A 127 6.66 -11.35 20.77
N TYR A 128 7.29 -11.10 19.63
CA TYR A 128 8.73 -11.32 19.43
C TYR A 128 9.59 -10.48 20.38
N ILE A 129 9.25 -9.19 20.51
CA ILE A 129 9.97 -8.29 21.42
C ILE A 129 9.73 -8.70 22.87
N GLU A 130 8.48 -8.98 23.26
CA GLU A 130 8.18 -9.48 24.60
C GLU A 130 8.94 -10.76 24.95
N HIS A 131 9.04 -11.72 24.01
CA HIS A 131 9.78 -12.96 24.20
C HIS A 131 11.27 -12.69 24.36
N THR A 132 11.87 -11.92 23.45
CA THR A 132 13.29 -11.54 23.49
C THR A 132 13.63 -10.83 24.80
N MET A 133 12.75 -9.95 25.28
CA MET A 133 12.89 -9.24 26.55
C MET A 133 12.82 -10.16 27.77
N LYS A 134 11.85 -11.08 27.81
CA LYS A 134 11.72 -12.09 28.87
C LYS A 134 12.98 -12.96 28.95
N GLU A 135 13.53 -13.37 27.81
CA GLU A 135 14.77 -14.16 27.74
C GLU A 135 16.00 -13.35 28.20
N LYS A 136 16.15 -12.10 27.75
CA LYS A 136 17.22 -11.20 28.23
C LYS A 136 17.18 -11.01 29.74
N LYS A 137 16.00 -10.78 30.33
CA LYS A 137 15.82 -10.64 31.78
C LYS A 137 16.22 -11.91 32.55
N LYS A 138 15.83 -13.09 32.05
CA LYS A 138 16.23 -14.38 32.64
C LYS A 138 17.75 -14.56 32.59
N GLN A 139 18.38 -14.21 31.47
CA GLN A 139 19.84 -14.31 31.28
C GLN A 139 20.59 -13.39 32.25
N LEU A 140 20.18 -12.13 32.38
CA LEU A 140 20.81 -11.18 33.32
C LEU A 140 20.68 -11.62 34.78
N LYS A 141 19.53 -12.18 35.15
CA LYS A 141 19.31 -12.79 36.47
C LYS A 141 20.23 -13.99 36.72
N LYS A 142 20.52 -14.80 35.69
CA LYS A 142 21.45 -15.93 35.75
C LYS A 142 22.91 -15.49 35.86
N GLU A 143 23.26 -14.37 35.23
CA GLU A 143 24.61 -13.78 35.25
C GLU A 143 24.91 -12.93 36.49
N GLY A 144 23.94 -12.77 37.40
CA GLY A 144 24.10 -11.97 38.62
C GLY A 144 24.29 -10.46 38.37
N LYS A 145 24.00 -9.99 37.15
CA LYS A 145 23.99 -8.55 36.79
C LYS A 145 22.64 -7.93 37.14
N SER A 146 22.60 -6.61 37.35
CA SER A 146 21.36 -5.89 37.63
C SER A 146 20.33 -6.12 36.52
N THR A 147 19.11 -6.49 36.90
CA THR A 147 17.98 -6.79 36.01
C THR A 147 17.34 -5.57 35.34
N ILE A 148 17.88 -4.37 35.57
CA ILE A 148 17.43 -3.14 34.93
C ILE A 148 17.96 -3.16 33.50
N VAL A 149 17.08 -3.45 32.54
CA VAL A 149 17.40 -3.36 31.12
C VAL A 149 16.96 -1.97 30.64
N GLU A 150 17.75 -1.31 29.80
CA GLU A 150 17.40 -0.02 29.16
C GLU A 150 16.07 -0.06 28.39
N GLU A 151 15.63 -1.28 28.05
CA GLU A 151 14.36 -1.60 27.39
C GLU A 151 13.17 -1.78 28.37
N ASP A 152 13.34 -1.53 29.68
CA ASP A 152 12.25 -1.45 30.66
C ASP A 152 11.50 -0.11 30.64
N ASP A 153 12.05 0.89 29.94
CA ASP A 153 11.33 2.12 29.61
C ASP A 153 10.18 1.79 28.63
N PRO A 154 8.91 2.11 28.97
CA PRO A 154 7.76 1.95 28.08
C PRO A 154 7.96 2.56 26.68
N GLU A 155 8.76 3.62 26.55
CA GLU A 155 9.02 4.27 25.27
C GLU A 155 9.99 3.47 24.39
N MET A 156 11.05 2.92 24.99
CA MET A 156 11.99 2.05 24.29
C MET A 156 11.33 0.74 23.84
N PHE A 157 10.42 0.20 24.65
CA PHE A 157 9.61 -0.96 24.25
C PHE A 157 8.74 -0.65 23.02
N ARG A 158 8.00 0.48 23.04
CA ARG A 158 7.21 0.90 21.86
C ARG A 158 8.08 1.06 20.63
N GLN A 159 9.26 1.66 20.77
CA GLN A 159 10.18 1.84 19.64
C GLN A 159 10.73 0.50 19.12
N ALA A 160 11.04 -0.45 20.01
CA ALA A 160 11.51 -1.78 19.63
C ALA A 160 10.41 -2.57 18.90
N VAL A 161 9.18 -2.55 19.42
CA VAL A 161 8.01 -3.16 18.76
C VAL A 161 7.79 -2.54 17.39
N TYR A 162 7.81 -1.21 17.29
CA TYR A 162 7.68 -0.51 16.01
C TYR A 162 8.75 -0.96 15.00
N LYS A 163 10.03 -0.96 15.39
CA LYS A 163 11.14 -1.40 14.53
C LYS A 163 10.95 -2.84 14.06
N GLN A 164 10.55 -3.75 14.95
CA GLN A 164 10.35 -5.16 14.62
C GLN A 164 9.15 -5.36 13.68
N THR A 165 8.02 -4.70 13.97
CA THR A 165 6.82 -4.75 13.13
C THR A 165 7.14 -4.25 11.72
N MET A 166 7.83 -3.12 11.59
CA MET A 166 8.25 -2.59 10.30
C MET A 166 9.12 -3.57 9.51
N LYS A 167 10.04 -4.27 10.20
CA LYS A 167 10.87 -5.32 9.60
C LYS A 167 10.03 -6.48 9.08
N LEU A 168 9.04 -6.95 9.84
CA LEU A 168 8.16 -8.04 9.40
C LEU A 168 7.34 -7.67 8.16
N PHE A 169 6.78 -6.46 8.11
CA PHE A 169 6.09 -5.98 6.91
C PHE A 169 7.02 -5.93 5.68
N ALA A 170 8.27 -5.48 5.86
CA ALA A 170 9.24 -5.44 4.79
C ALA A 170 9.60 -6.85 4.28
N GLU A 171 9.83 -7.82 5.18
CA GLU A 171 10.12 -9.21 4.83
C GLU A 171 8.97 -9.86 4.07
N LEU A 172 7.72 -9.63 4.50
CA LEU A 172 6.53 -10.14 3.82
C LEU A 172 6.37 -9.54 2.41
N GLU A 173 6.63 -8.25 2.24
CA GLU A 173 6.57 -7.61 0.93
C GLU A 173 7.68 -8.09 -0.01
N ILE A 174 8.90 -8.29 0.49
CA ILE A 174 10.00 -8.88 -0.29
C ILE A 174 9.62 -10.27 -0.74
N LYS A 175 9.15 -11.12 0.17
CA LYS A 175 8.73 -12.50 -0.12
C LYS A 175 7.57 -12.54 -1.12
N ARG A 176 6.64 -11.59 -1.05
CA ARG A 176 5.54 -11.44 -2.02
C ARG A 176 6.08 -11.16 -3.42
N LYS A 177 6.98 -10.16 -3.55
CA LYS A 177 7.59 -9.78 -4.83
C LYS A 177 8.43 -10.91 -5.42
N GLU A 178 9.18 -11.64 -4.60
CA GLU A 178 9.97 -12.79 -5.05
C GLU A 178 9.07 -13.90 -5.63
N ARG A 179 7.96 -14.22 -4.95
CA ARG A 179 6.99 -15.19 -5.45
C ARG A 179 6.36 -14.74 -6.76
N GLU A 180 5.93 -13.49 -6.86
CA GLU A 180 5.35 -12.93 -8.08
C GLU A 180 6.36 -12.93 -9.24
N ALA A 181 7.62 -12.58 -8.98
CA ALA A 181 8.68 -12.64 -9.98
C ALA A 181 8.93 -14.09 -10.44
N LYS A 182 8.94 -15.05 -9.51
CA LYS A 182 9.11 -16.47 -9.83
C LYS A 182 7.95 -16.99 -10.70
N GLU A 183 6.71 -16.68 -10.34
CA GLU A 183 5.51 -17.04 -11.12
C GLU A 183 5.52 -16.40 -12.51
N MET A 184 5.93 -15.13 -12.60
CA MET A 184 6.07 -14.42 -13.88
C MET A 184 7.14 -15.05 -14.78
N HIS A 185 8.30 -15.41 -14.21
CA HIS A 185 9.37 -16.10 -14.93
C HIS A 185 8.93 -17.48 -15.42
N GLU A 186 8.25 -18.25 -14.57
CA GLU A 186 7.72 -19.57 -14.92
C GLU A 186 6.67 -19.47 -16.02
N ARG A 187 5.73 -18.52 -15.93
CA ARG A 187 4.72 -18.26 -16.97
C ARG A 187 5.33 -17.78 -18.27
N LYS A 188 6.44 -17.04 -18.23
CA LYS A 188 7.16 -16.64 -19.44
C LYS A 188 7.81 -17.85 -20.10
N ARG A 189 8.50 -18.70 -19.32
CA ARG A 189 9.12 -19.94 -19.81
C ARG A 189 8.10 -20.89 -20.45
N GLN A 190 6.97 -21.12 -19.78
CA GLN A 190 5.89 -21.97 -20.30
C GLN A 190 5.35 -21.46 -21.65
N ARG A 191 5.19 -20.14 -21.81
CA ARG A 191 4.75 -19.55 -23.09
C ARG A 191 5.79 -19.69 -24.19
N GLU A 192 7.07 -19.52 -23.87
CA GLU A 192 8.16 -19.72 -24.83
C GLU A 192 8.22 -21.18 -25.29
N GLU A 193 8.11 -22.13 -24.36
CA GLU A 193 8.04 -23.57 -24.65
C GLU A 193 6.81 -23.93 -25.50
N GLU A 194 5.65 -23.33 -25.22
CA GLU A 194 4.43 -23.54 -26.02
C GLU A 194 4.58 -23.02 -27.44
N ILE A 195 5.15 -21.82 -27.61
CA ILE A 195 5.43 -21.24 -28.94
C ILE A 195 6.41 -22.13 -29.71
N GLU A 196 7.50 -22.56 -29.07
CA GLU A 196 8.48 -23.44 -29.71
C GLU A 196 7.85 -24.79 -30.11
N ALA A 197 7.01 -25.37 -29.26
CA ALA A 197 6.27 -26.59 -29.57
C ALA A 197 5.31 -26.40 -30.74
N GLN A 198 4.58 -25.27 -30.78
CA GLN A 198 3.70 -24.93 -31.90
C GLN A 198 4.49 -24.73 -33.20
N GLU A 199 5.62 -24.02 -33.16
CA GLU A 199 6.50 -23.83 -34.31
C GLU A 199 7.09 -25.15 -34.79
N LYS A 200 7.54 -26.01 -33.88
CA LYS A 200 8.07 -27.33 -34.21
C LYS A 200 6.99 -28.22 -34.84
N ALA A 201 5.79 -28.26 -34.26
CA ALA A 201 4.66 -29.00 -34.81
C ALA A 201 4.23 -28.45 -36.18
N LYS A 202 4.27 -27.12 -36.37
CA LYS A 202 4.00 -26.49 -37.67
C LYS A 202 5.07 -26.88 -38.70
N ARG A 203 6.36 -26.82 -38.33
CA ARG A 203 7.49 -27.21 -39.17
C ARG A 203 7.43 -28.68 -39.56
N GLU A 204 7.05 -29.56 -38.64
CA GLU A 204 6.87 -30.99 -38.88
C GLU A 204 5.69 -31.25 -39.83
N ARG A 205 4.55 -30.58 -39.62
CA ARG A 205 3.40 -30.65 -40.55
C ARG A 205 3.74 -30.16 -41.94
N GLU A 206 4.47 -29.05 -42.05
CA GLU A 206 4.94 -28.51 -43.33
C GLU A 206 5.93 -29.47 -44.00
N TRP A 207 6.90 -30.01 -43.26
CA TRP A 207 7.83 -31.02 -43.76
C TRP A 207 7.09 -32.26 -44.28
N ASN A 208 6.14 -32.80 -43.52
CA ASN A 208 5.36 -33.97 -43.93
C ASN A 208 4.58 -33.69 -45.22
N LYS A 209 3.88 -32.54 -45.31
CA LYS A 209 3.19 -32.14 -46.55
C LYS A 209 4.15 -32.00 -47.75
N ASN A 210 5.36 -31.49 -47.53
CA ASN A 210 6.31 -31.24 -48.62
C ASN A 210 7.05 -32.53 -49.07
N PHE A 211 7.16 -33.54 -48.20
CA PHE A 211 7.79 -34.83 -48.50
C PHE A 211 6.79 -35.89 -48.99
N GLU A 212 5.51 -35.76 -48.64
CA GLU A 212 4.45 -36.73 -48.97
C GLU A 212 3.75 -36.46 -50.31
N VAL A 213 4.15 -35.41 -51.07
CA VAL A 213 3.75 -35.23 -52.48
C VAL A 213 4.70 -36.04 -53.38
N PRO A 214 4.28 -37.18 -53.97
CA PRO A 214 5.11 -37.91 -54.90
C PRO A 214 5.24 -37.07 -56.18
N HIS A 215 6.48 -36.77 -56.60
CA HIS A 215 6.72 -36.27 -57.96
C HIS A 215 6.16 -37.31 -58.95
N PRO A 216 5.20 -36.96 -59.84
CA PRO A 216 4.72 -37.92 -60.84
C PRO A 216 5.78 -38.03 -61.93
N SER A 217 6.81 -38.85 -61.71
CA SER A 217 7.80 -39.16 -62.74
C SER A 217 7.49 -40.51 -63.38
N LYS A 218 6.89 -40.38 -64.58
CA LYS A 218 7.09 -41.20 -65.78
C LYS A 218 7.24 -42.71 -65.56
N ARG A 219 6.19 -43.48 -65.89
CA ARG A 219 6.40 -44.81 -66.49
C ARG A 219 5.14 -45.38 -67.18
N LYS A 220 5.39 -45.88 -68.40
CA LYS A 220 4.60 -46.81 -69.24
C LYS A 220 3.62 -46.21 -70.25
N GLN A 221 4.17 -45.69 -71.35
CA GLN A 221 3.62 -46.03 -72.67
C GLN A 221 4.04 -47.47 -72.96
N GLY A 222 3.07 -48.35 -73.20
CA GLY A 222 3.34 -49.73 -73.54
C GLY A 222 2.10 -50.60 -73.49
N ILE A 223 1.56 -50.85 -74.70
CA ILE A 223 0.76 -52.01 -75.09
C ILE A 223 -0.76 -51.89 -74.83
N GLU A 224 -1.47 -51.33 -75.81
CA GLU A 224 -2.79 -51.84 -76.22
C GLU A 224 -2.63 -52.39 -77.65
N ALA A 225 -2.68 -53.71 -77.76
CA ALA A 225 -2.91 -54.42 -79.01
C ALA A 225 -4.23 -55.18 -78.87
N GLU A 226 -5.02 -55.11 -79.95
CA GLU A 226 -6.20 -55.90 -80.30
C GLU A 226 -7.51 -55.66 -79.53
N LEU A 227 -8.45 -54.97 -80.20
CA LEU A 227 -9.58 -55.63 -80.87
C LEU A 227 -10.33 -54.62 -81.77
N PHE A 228 -10.73 -55.07 -82.98
CA PHE A 228 -11.22 -54.37 -84.21
C PHE A 228 -10.09 -54.03 -85.19
N LEU A 229 -9.94 -54.65 -86.37
CA LEU A 229 -10.73 -55.58 -87.20
C LEU A 229 -9.78 -56.47 -88.02
#